data_AF-A0A3B0WTV5-F1
#
_entry.id   AF-A0A3B0WTV5-F1
#
_cell.length_a   1.000
_cell.length_b   1.000
_cell.length_c   1.000
_cell.angle_alpha   90.00
_cell.angle_beta   90.00
_cell.angle_gamma   90.00
#
_symmetry.space_group_name_H-M   'P 1'
#
loop_
_entity.id
_entity.type
_entity.pdbx_description
1 polymer ?
#
loop_
_entity_poly.entity_id
_entity_poly.type
_entity_poly.pdbx_seq_one_letter_code
_entity_poly.pdbx_strand_id
1 'polypeptide(L)'
;MQKYRAEDMVQTLAQQRGHDATRINVKPSFANRHVWKTLYEYDGRYYVDAVKLLWHAKPITGMSVQKLKLKRDLPWLDLTSQQAKDIERFRWFSNDYLAMSDEQENFIIDVRYSFLPNRIESMWGIILNEQKSNGEHISYKMKSRPSKETLSKFFDMIF
;
A
#
# COMPACT_ATOMS: atom_id res chain seq x y z
N MET A 1 -12.01 0.34 -20.44
CA MET A 1 -10.82 0.67 -21.27
C MET A 1 -9.60 1.05 -20.45
N GLN A 2 -9.62 2.13 -19.65
CA GLN A 2 -8.42 2.56 -18.89
C GLN A 2 -7.93 1.54 -17.85
N LYS A 3 -8.84 0.83 -17.18
CA LYS A 3 -8.47 -0.27 -16.25
C LYS A 3 -7.62 -1.34 -16.93
N TYR A 4 -8.05 -1.84 -18.09
CA TYR A 4 -7.32 -2.84 -18.87
C TYR A 4 -5.94 -2.33 -19.31
N ARG A 5 -5.82 -1.06 -19.70
CA ARG A 5 -4.51 -0.44 -20.01
C ARG A 5 -3.60 -0.38 -18.80
N ALA A 6 -4.14 -0.15 -17.60
CA ALA A 6 -3.37 -0.18 -16.37
C ALA A 6 -2.95 -1.62 -16.00
N GLU A 7 -3.83 -2.61 -16.19
CA GLU A 7 -3.55 -4.04 -15.97
C GLU A 7 -2.46 -4.57 -16.92
N ASP A 8 -2.52 -4.19 -18.19
CA ASP A 8 -1.50 -4.51 -19.18
C ASP A 8 -0.14 -3.87 -18.84
N MET A 9 -0.16 -2.61 -18.42
CA MET A 9 1.07 -1.91 -18.03
C MET A 9 1.71 -2.50 -16.76
N VAL A 10 0.94 -2.87 -15.75
CA VAL A 10 1.52 -3.49 -14.53
C VAL A 10 2.10 -4.87 -14.81
N GLN A 11 1.49 -5.65 -15.71
CA GLN A 11 2.07 -6.92 -16.18
C GLN A 11 3.38 -6.68 -16.92
N THR A 12 3.41 -5.72 -17.84
CA THR A 12 4.62 -5.34 -18.57
C THR A 12 5.74 -4.91 -17.61
N LEU A 13 5.42 -4.07 -16.62
CA LEU A 13 6.36 -3.60 -15.61
C LEU A 13 6.86 -4.73 -14.69
N ALA A 14 6.03 -5.74 -14.41
CA ALA A 14 6.45 -6.92 -13.66
C ALA A 14 7.41 -7.78 -14.50
N GLN A 15 7.07 -8.06 -15.75
CA GLN A 15 7.90 -8.85 -16.67
C GLN A 15 9.26 -8.19 -16.94
N GLN A 16 9.29 -6.86 -17.11
CA GLN A 16 10.54 -6.10 -17.27
C GLN A 16 11.49 -6.24 -16.07
N ARG A 17 10.95 -6.54 -14.88
CA ARG A 17 11.72 -6.81 -13.67
C ARG A 17 12.04 -8.30 -13.48
N GLY A 18 11.60 -9.16 -14.40
CA GLY A 18 11.71 -10.62 -14.26
C GLY A 18 10.77 -11.19 -13.20
N HIS A 19 9.69 -10.48 -12.86
CA HIS A 19 8.73 -10.91 -11.84
C HIS A 19 7.52 -11.59 -12.49
N ASP A 20 7.09 -12.71 -11.92
CA ASP A 20 5.80 -13.33 -12.23
C ASP A 20 4.72 -12.83 -11.24
N ALA A 21 3.97 -11.82 -11.66
CA ALA A 21 3.03 -11.12 -10.78
C ALA A 21 1.83 -12.00 -10.39
N THR A 22 1.70 -12.34 -9.11
CA THR A 22 0.65 -13.25 -8.61
C THR A 22 -0.66 -12.57 -8.27
N ARG A 23 -0.59 -11.35 -7.75
CA ARG A 23 -1.77 -10.62 -7.26
C ARG A 23 -1.72 -9.17 -7.70
N ILE A 24 -2.47 -8.84 -8.75
CA ILE A 24 -2.49 -7.51 -9.34
C ILE A 24 -3.69 -6.70 -8.83
N ASN A 25 -3.45 -5.44 -8.47
CA ASN A 25 -4.46 -4.45 -8.18
C ASN A 25 -4.14 -3.15 -8.92
N VAL A 26 -5.09 -2.64 -9.70
CA VAL A 26 -4.97 -1.32 -10.32
C VAL A 26 -6.18 -0.48 -9.99
N LYS A 27 -5.97 0.82 -9.80
CA LYS A 27 -7.05 1.77 -9.55
C LYS A 27 -6.68 3.19 -9.95
N PRO A 28 -7.65 4.04 -10.29
CA PRO A 28 -7.40 5.46 -10.43
C PRO A 28 -6.80 6.01 -9.13
N SER A 29 -5.84 6.92 -9.25
CA SER A 29 -5.31 7.64 -8.11
C SER A 29 -6.32 8.70 -7.63
N PHE A 30 -6.01 9.34 -6.50
CA PHE A 30 -6.94 10.20 -5.80
C PHE A 30 -7.56 11.29 -6.71
N ALA A 31 -8.90 11.37 -6.75
CA ALA A 31 -9.66 12.42 -7.41
C ALA A 31 -9.36 12.68 -8.91
N ASN A 32 -8.88 11.68 -9.67
CA ASN A 32 -8.70 11.81 -11.13
C ASN A 32 -8.85 10.48 -11.88
N ARG A 33 -8.82 10.52 -13.22
CA ARG A 33 -8.94 9.34 -14.11
C ARG A 33 -7.68 9.07 -14.97
N HIS A 34 -6.65 9.89 -14.83
CA HIS A 34 -5.50 9.92 -15.73
C HIS A 34 -4.29 9.19 -15.15
N VAL A 35 -4.03 9.34 -13.86
CA VAL A 35 -2.95 8.64 -13.18
C VAL A 35 -3.54 7.48 -12.40
N TRP A 36 -2.99 6.29 -12.61
CA TRP A 36 -3.45 5.06 -11.98
C TRP A 36 -2.36 4.56 -11.04
N LYS A 37 -2.74 4.16 -9.83
CA LYS A 37 -1.88 3.37 -8.96
C LYS A 37 -1.96 1.93 -9.43
N THR A 38 -0.80 1.33 -9.59
CA THR A 38 -0.62 -0.09 -9.89
C THR A 38 0.09 -0.73 -8.72
N LEU A 39 -0.33 -1.94 -8.37
CA LEU A 39 0.16 -2.71 -7.25
C LEU A 39 0.20 -4.17 -7.70
N TYR A 40 1.31 -4.85 -7.46
CA TYR A 40 1.35 -6.30 -7.59
C TYR A 40 2.15 -6.97 -6.48
N GLU A 41 1.91 -8.25 -6.26
CA GLU A 41 2.65 -9.08 -5.31
C GLU A 41 3.59 -10.03 -6.07
N TYR A 42 4.86 -10.06 -5.65
CA TYR A 42 5.88 -11.00 -6.11
C TYR A 42 6.86 -11.28 -4.97
N ASP A 43 7.23 -12.55 -4.77
CA ASP A 43 8.19 -12.99 -3.76
C ASP A 43 7.97 -12.40 -2.34
N GLY A 44 6.71 -12.38 -1.90
CA GLY A 44 6.31 -11.84 -0.60
C GLY A 44 6.50 -10.33 -0.44
N ARG A 45 6.62 -9.59 -1.54
CA ARG A 45 6.71 -8.12 -1.58
C ARG A 45 5.59 -7.54 -2.41
N TYR A 46 5.16 -6.36 -2.01
CA TYR A 46 4.30 -5.49 -2.80
C TYR A 46 5.14 -4.52 -3.59
N TYR A 47 4.86 -4.40 -4.89
CA TYR A 47 5.47 -3.44 -5.79
C TYR A 47 4.41 -2.45 -6.22
N VAL A 48 4.67 -1.17 -6.02
CA VAL A 48 3.76 -0.07 -6.33
C VAL A 48 4.42 0.84 -7.34
N ASP A 49 3.72 1.11 -8.44
CA ASP A 49 4.08 2.12 -9.42
C ASP A 49 2.86 2.98 -9.74
N ALA A 50 3.06 4.10 -10.43
CA ALA A 50 1.96 4.80 -11.07
C ALA A 50 2.06 4.73 -12.59
N VAL A 51 0.93 4.88 -13.27
CA VAL A 51 0.87 4.94 -14.74
C VAL A 51 -0.01 6.11 -15.14
N LYS A 52 0.54 7.06 -15.89
CA LYS A 52 -0.24 8.13 -16.54
C LYS A 52 -0.82 7.57 -17.85
N LEU A 53 -2.15 7.56 -17.96
CA LEU A 53 -2.94 7.00 -19.05
C LEU A 53 -3.77 8.10 -19.75
N LEU A 54 -3.13 9.21 -20.15
CA LEU A 54 -3.80 10.28 -20.89
C LEU A 54 -3.81 9.96 -22.40
N TRP A 55 -2.74 10.30 -23.11
CA TRP A 55 -2.56 10.01 -24.54
C TRP A 55 -1.93 8.64 -24.74
N HIS A 56 -0.71 8.46 -24.25
CA HIS A 56 0.00 7.18 -24.18
C HIS A 56 0.13 6.73 -22.71
N ALA A 57 0.43 5.45 -22.51
CA ALA A 57 0.75 4.94 -21.19
C ALA A 57 2.20 5.35 -20.84
N LYS A 58 2.38 6.05 -19.72
CA LYS A 58 3.69 6.45 -19.21
C LYS A 58 3.86 5.91 -17.79
N PRO A 59 4.75 4.93 -17.56
CA PRO A 59 5.03 4.45 -16.22
C PRO A 59 5.77 5.53 -15.42
N ILE A 60 5.50 5.55 -14.13
CA ILE A 60 6.14 6.39 -13.12
C ILE A 60 6.60 5.43 -12.03
N THR A 61 7.92 5.21 -11.97
CA THR A 61 8.54 4.31 -11.01
C THR A 61 8.10 4.66 -9.60
N GLY A 62 7.72 3.64 -8.84
CA GLY A 62 7.43 3.78 -7.43
C GLY A 62 8.39 3.00 -6.57
N MET A 63 7.85 2.21 -5.66
CA MET A 63 8.57 1.59 -4.56
C MET A 63 8.11 0.15 -4.34
N SER A 64 8.82 -0.58 -3.48
CA SER A 64 8.34 -1.87 -2.99
C SER A 64 8.41 -1.92 -1.46
N VAL A 65 7.53 -2.72 -0.86
CA VAL A 65 7.53 -2.99 0.57
C VAL A 65 7.32 -4.47 0.81
N GLN A 66 7.90 -5.00 1.88
CA GLN A 66 7.70 -6.39 2.26
C GLN A 66 6.27 -6.59 2.78
N LYS A 67 5.61 -7.67 2.35
CA LYS A 67 4.33 -8.08 2.92
C LYS A 67 4.50 -8.45 4.38
N LEU A 68 3.54 -8.05 5.20
CA LEU A 68 3.51 -8.30 6.64
C LEU A 68 3.56 -9.81 6.94
N LYS A 69 4.49 -10.20 7.82
CA LYS A 69 4.57 -11.50 8.45
C LYS A 69 4.70 -11.30 9.95
N LEU A 70 3.65 -11.59 10.73
CA LEU A 70 3.58 -11.27 12.17
C LEU A 70 4.78 -11.81 12.96
N LYS A 71 5.14 -13.09 12.76
CA LYS A 71 6.28 -13.70 13.46
C LYS A 71 7.62 -13.01 13.20
N ARG A 72 7.79 -12.40 12.00
CA ARG A 72 9.01 -11.70 11.61
C ARG A 72 8.98 -10.25 12.06
N ASP A 73 7.87 -9.57 11.80
CA ASP A 73 7.75 -8.11 11.91
C ASP A 73 7.32 -7.65 13.31
N LEU A 74 6.63 -8.52 14.06
CA LEU A 74 6.12 -8.26 15.39
C LEU A 74 6.40 -9.48 16.30
N PRO A 75 7.68 -9.85 16.51
CA PRO A 75 8.04 -11.06 17.25
C PRO A 75 7.59 -11.04 18.72
N TRP A 76 7.36 -9.84 19.27
CA TRP A 76 6.86 -9.62 20.63
C TRP A 76 5.35 -9.82 20.77
N LEU A 77 4.60 -9.86 19.67
CA LEU A 77 3.14 -9.92 19.69
C LEU A 77 2.66 -11.31 20.16
N ASP A 78 2.00 -11.34 21.32
CA ASP A 78 1.22 -12.50 21.73
C ASP A 78 0.02 -12.70 20.77
N LEU A 79 0.00 -13.82 20.06
CA LEU A 79 -1.05 -14.15 19.09
C LEU A 79 -2.43 -14.39 19.72
N THR A 80 -2.50 -14.54 21.04
CA THR A 80 -3.75 -14.64 21.79
C THR A 80 -4.30 -13.29 22.26
N SER A 81 -3.49 -12.23 22.15
CA SER A 81 -3.85 -10.86 22.58
C SER A 81 -5.00 -10.25 21.77
N GLN A 82 -5.62 -9.22 22.34
CA GLN A 82 -6.60 -8.38 21.68
C GLN A 82 -5.99 -7.65 20.47
N GLN A 83 -4.73 -7.22 20.54
CA GLN A 83 -4.04 -6.61 19.41
C GLN A 83 -3.90 -7.57 18.22
N ALA A 84 -3.59 -8.85 18.46
CA ALA A 84 -3.55 -9.86 17.39
C ALA A 84 -4.92 -10.05 16.72
N LYS A 85 -6.01 -10.06 17.51
CA LYS A 85 -7.39 -10.10 16.97
C LYS A 85 -7.71 -8.85 16.15
N ASP A 86 -7.28 -7.68 16.60
CA ASP A 86 -7.48 -6.42 15.88
C ASP A 86 -6.70 -6.39 14.56
N ILE A 87 -5.49 -6.95 14.52
CA ILE A 87 -4.74 -7.14 13.26
C ILE A 87 -5.53 -7.99 12.28
N GLU A 88 -6.10 -9.12 12.72
CA GLU A 88 -6.85 -10.00 11.82
C GLU A 88 -8.14 -9.35 11.31
N ARG A 89 -8.81 -8.54 12.12
CA ARG A 89 -9.90 -7.67 11.64
C ARG A 89 -9.39 -6.72 10.56
N PHE A 90 -8.29 -6.02 10.80
CA PHE A 90 -7.71 -5.09 9.84
C PHE A 90 -7.21 -5.78 8.56
N ARG A 91 -6.69 -7.00 8.66
CA ARG A 91 -6.30 -7.86 7.53
C ARG A 91 -7.50 -8.16 6.64
N TRP A 92 -8.64 -8.52 7.23
CA TRP A 92 -9.87 -8.75 6.48
C TRP A 92 -10.32 -7.49 5.73
N PHE A 93 -10.39 -6.32 6.40
CA PHE A 93 -10.73 -5.04 5.75
C PHE A 93 -9.74 -4.64 4.65
N SER A 94 -8.46 -4.91 4.87
CA SER A 94 -7.38 -4.57 3.95
C SER A 94 -7.25 -5.58 2.82
N ASN A 95 -8.07 -6.65 2.79
CA ASN A 95 -7.92 -7.79 1.90
C ASN A 95 -6.47 -8.33 1.89
N ASP A 96 -5.86 -8.40 3.08
CA ASP A 96 -4.48 -8.84 3.31
C ASP A 96 -3.37 -8.00 2.63
N TYR A 97 -3.66 -6.80 2.13
CA TYR A 97 -2.66 -5.87 1.60
C TYR A 97 -1.89 -5.14 2.71
N LEU A 98 -1.38 -5.90 3.68
CA LEU A 98 -0.72 -5.39 4.87
C LEU A 98 0.80 -5.33 4.72
N ALA A 99 1.40 -4.24 5.18
CA ALA A 99 2.84 -4.08 5.32
C ALA A 99 3.17 -3.28 6.57
N MET A 100 4.41 -3.39 7.06
CA MET A 100 4.94 -2.44 8.03
C MET A 100 5.25 -1.11 7.33
N SER A 101 4.94 -0.01 7.99
CA SER A 101 5.27 1.33 7.54
C SER A 101 6.67 1.72 8.02
N ASP A 102 7.46 2.33 7.13
CA ASP A 102 8.76 2.92 7.50
C ASP A 102 8.61 4.29 8.19
N GLU A 103 7.37 4.81 8.30
CA GLU A 103 7.12 6.14 8.90
C GLU A 103 7.25 6.17 10.42
N GLN A 104 7.00 5.04 11.09
CA GLN A 104 7.12 4.88 12.54
C GLN A 104 7.04 3.39 12.92
N GLU A 105 7.55 3.07 14.10
CA GLU A 105 7.51 1.71 14.64
C GLU A 105 6.08 1.20 14.86
N ASN A 106 5.93 -0.13 14.80
CA ASN A 106 4.70 -0.85 15.12
C ASN A 106 3.45 -0.37 14.33
N PHE A 107 3.65 0.19 13.14
CA PHE A 107 2.57 0.74 12.31
C PHE A 107 2.32 -0.14 11.09
N ILE A 108 1.22 -0.88 11.11
CA ILE A 108 0.75 -1.69 9.98
C ILE A 108 -0.14 -0.83 9.09
N ILE A 109 0.11 -0.86 7.79
CA ILE A 109 -0.62 -0.07 6.80
C ILE A 109 -1.32 -0.95 5.75
N ASP A 110 -2.39 -0.42 5.17
CA ASP A 110 -2.98 -0.94 3.93
C ASP A 110 -2.26 -0.32 2.73
N VAL A 111 -1.45 -1.10 2.01
CA VAL A 111 -0.60 -0.58 0.92
C VAL A 111 -1.39 -0.03 -0.27
N ARG A 112 -2.69 -0.36 -0.37
CA ARG A 112 -3.50 -0.01 -1.53
C ARG A 112 -3.68 1.50 -1.63
N TYR A 113 -3.84 2.24 -0.54
CA TYR A 113 -4.34 3.62 -0.60
C TYR A 113 -3.29 4.64 -0.13
N SER A 114 -2.84 5.49 -1.05
CA SER A 114 -1.87 6.55 -0.81
C SER A 114 -2.26 7.79 -1.61
N PHE A 115 -1.88 8.98 -1.14
CA PHE A 115 -2.09 10.22 -1.89
C PHE A 115 -1.22 10.25 -3.16
N LEU A 116 0.05 9.85 -3.06
CA LEU A 116 0.92 9.65 -4.22
C LEU A 116 0.78 8.21 -4.74
N PRO A 117 0.38 8.02 -6.01
CA PRO A 117 0.06 6.69 -6.53
C PRO A 117 1.29 5.79 -6.72
N ASN A 118 2.48 6.35 -6.82
CA ASN A 118 3.74 5.59 -6.90
C ASN A 118 4.41 5.38 -5.53
N ARG A 119 3.70 5.62 -4.43
CA ARG A 119 4.23 5.48 -3.07
C ARG A 119 3.40 4.58 -2.18
N ILE A 120 3.97 4.25 -1.03
CA ILE A 120 3.41 3.31 -0.04
C ILE A 120 3.04 4.04 1.26
N GLU A 121 3.26 5.37 1.36
CA GLU A 121 2.76 6.17 2.48
C GLU A 121 1.23 6.13 2.52
N SER A 122 0.71 5.25 3.37
CA SER A 122 -0.71 4.93 3.39
C SER A 122 -1.54 6.06 3.97
N MET A 123 -2.76 6.17 3.46
CA MET A 123 -3.80 7.03 4.03
C MET A 123 -4.32 6.51 5.37
N TRP A 124 -4.15 5.21 5.68
CA TRP A 124 -4.57 4.65 6.96
C TRP A 124 -3.80 3.39 7.38
N GLY A 125 -3.87 3.09 8.67
CA GLY A 125 -3.30 1.90 9.27
C GLY A 125 -3.64 1.76 10.75
N ILE A 126 -3.01 0.77 11.38
CA ILE A 126 -3.15 0.48 12.82
C ILE A 126 -1.77 0.51 13.49
N ILE A 127 -1.73 1.08 14.69
CA ILE A 127 -0.53 1.21 15.51
C ILE A 127 -0.66 0.27 16.69
N LEU A 128 0.34 -0.58 16.84
CA LEU A 128 0.48 -1.50 17.94
C LEU A 128 1.40 -0.94 19.02
N ASN A 129 1.28 -1.46 20.23
CA ASN A 129 2.13 -1.07 21.34
C ASN A 129 2.53 -2.32 22.15
N GLU A 130 3.83 -2.57 22.26
CA GLU A 130 4.40 -3.70 22.99
C GLU A 130 4.14 -3.63 24.51
N GLN A 131 3.98 -2.42 25.06
CA GLN A 131 3.77 -2.19 26.49
C GLN A 131 2.31 -2.36 26.91
N LYS A 132 1.39 -2.59 25.97
CA LYS A 132 -0.02 -2.82 26.27
C LYS A 132 -0.24 -4.25 26.74
N SER A 133 -1.10 -4.41 27.74
CA SER A 133 -1.53 -5.72 28.23
C SER A 133 -2.31 -6.48 27.17
N ASN A 134 -2.41 -7.81 27.32
CA ASN A 134 -3.05 -8.70 26.36
C ASN A 134 -4.52 -8.36 26.04
N GLY A 135 -5.22 -7.64 26.92
CA GLY A 135 -6.63 -7.25 26.72
C GLY A 135 -6.82 -5.93 25.96
N GLU A 136 -5.75 -5.16 25.73
CA GLU A 136 -5.86 -3.80 25.20
C GLU A 136 -5.84 -3.75 23.67
N HIS A 137 -6.59 -2.79 23.12
CA HIS A 137 -6.77 -2.59 21.69
C HIS A 137 -5.64 -1.81 21.02
N ILE A 138 -5.48 -2.01 19.72
CA ILE A 138 -4.61 -1.18 18.86
C ILE A 138 -5.16 0.26 18.73
N SER A 139 -4.34 1.18 18.24
CA SER A 139 -4.77 2.53 17.85
C SER A 139 -4.94 2.63 16.34
N TYR A 140 -5.95 3.34 15.84
CA TYR A 140 -6.13 3.60 14.41
C TYR A 140 -5.52 4.96 14.01
N LYS A 141 -4.84 5.02 12.86
CA LYS A 141 -4.29 6.26 12.31
C LYS A 141 -4.77 6.47 10.88
N MET A 142 -5.26 7.67 10.59
CA MET A 142 -5.73 8.06 9.27
C MET A 142 -5.19 9.44 8.89
N LYS A 143 -4.72 9.57 7.65
CA LYS A 143 -4.32 10.83 7.02
C LYS A 143 -5.44 11.28 6.11
N SER A 144 -6.31 12.15 6.63
CA SER A 144 -7.47 12.62 5.87
C SER A 144 -7.11 13.64 4.77
N ARG A 145 -5.91 14.24 4.80
CA ARG A 145 -5.47 15.25 3.84
C ARG A 145 -3.99 15.08 3.46
N PRO A 146 -3.61 15.36 2.20
CA PRO A 146 -2.20 15.39 1.80
C PRO A 146 -1.53 16.66 2.33
N SER A 147 -0.21 16.62 2.51
CA SER A 147 0.57 17.84 2.71
C SER A 147 0.59 18.69 1.43
N LYS A 148 0.93 19.98 1.54
CA LYS A 148 1.10 20.86 0.36
C LYS A 148 2.12 20.30 -0.63
N GLU A 149 3.22 19.75 -0.12
CA GLU A 149 4.28 19.14 -0.92
C GLU A 149 3.76 17.88 -1.66
N THR A 150 3.04 17.01 -0.95
CA THR A 150 2.42 15.81 -1.53
C THR A 150 1.45 16.20 -2.65
N LEU A 151 0.65 17.23 -2.41
CA LEU A 151 -0.32 17.73 -3.38
C LEU A 151 0.37 18.32 -4.62
N SER A 152 1.46 19.08 -4.45
CA SER A 152 2.26 19.62 -5.55
C SER A 152 2.82 18.49 -6.43
N LYS A 153 3.52 17.52 -5.82
CA LYS A 153 4.05 16.35 -6.52
C LYS A 153 2.98 15.57 -7.27
N PHE A 154 1.78 15.49 -6.68
CA PHE A 154 0.65 14.81 -7.32
C PHE A 154 0.16 15.54 -8.57
N PHE A 155 0.07 16.88 -8.52
CA PHE A 155 -0.31 17.68 -9.68
C PHE A 155 0.70 17.55 -10.83
N ASP A 156 1.99 17.51 -10.52
CA ASP A 156 3.06 17.27 -11.51
C ASP A 156 2.94 15.89 -12.20
N MET A 157 2.32 14.91 -11.54
CA MET A 157 2.04 13.62 -12.17
C MET A 157 0.86 13.70 -13.14
N ILE A 158 -0.14 14.54 -12.85
CA ILE A 158 -1.37 14.63 -13.64
C ILE A 158 -1.18 15.51 -14.88
N PHE A 159 -0.58 16.68 -14.72
CA PHE A 159 -0.44 17.68 -15.78
C PHE A 159 0.95 17.56 -16.41
#